data_AF-A0A197JAL2-F1
#
_entry.id   AF-A0A197JAL2-F1
#
_cell.length_a   1.000
_cell.length_b   1.000
_cell.length_c   1.000
_cell.angle_alpha   90.00
_cell.angle_beta   90.00
_cell.angle_gamma   90.00
#
_symmetry.space_group_name_H-M   'P 1'
#
loop_
_entity.id
_entity.type
_entity.pdbx_description
1 polymer ?
#
loop_
_entity_poly.entity_id
_entity_poly.type
_entity_poly.pdbx_seq_one_letter_code
_entity_poly.pdbx_strand_id
1 'polypeptide(L)'
;MGKVYRYLNNPDVHRRECALHHYNPGNILVQSRTGTSVGYRIYKNLAEMYHAHTSLHAVKRTFSEIIMEGPQKFRLDIDTHIRDPSDMAILVRTITKVLKGILPWWVPRVLVYNIVSSHHIVIPGLSMETSGCCHMVATIIQHKLYRKLPYVADAIDMGVYKGTQAFRLEGSTKHMQYRWKYLVDTQEISTLETFKEGIIGYTIGCKQVDTDDIVAYAVNISRVYSPVETMDRHSGERHTIMDTSAFTVRKRMGDMTILDRIRPSYCSKCMRTHDHENAYMVGDRIYCRRSGR
;
A
#
# COMPACT_ATOMS: atom_id res chain seq x y z
N MET A 1 12.16 12.77 -25.16
CA MET A 1 11.55 13.06 -23.83
C MET A 1 10.04 13.08 -23.98
N GLY A 2 9.31 12.37 -23.12
CA GLY A 2 7.84 12.28 -23.20
C GLY A 2 7.12 13.62 -22.97
N LYS A 3 5.86 13.71 -23.45
CA LYS A 3 4.97 14.85 -23.28
C LYS A 3 4.76 15.16 -21.79
N VAL A 4 4.76 16.45 -21.44
CA VAL A 4 4.46 16.94 -20.09
C VAL A 4 3.03 17.44 -20.04
N TYR A 5 2.29 16.98 -19.04
CA TYR A 5 0.92 17.39 -18.72
C TYR A 5 0.96 18.34 -17.51
N ARG A 6 0.13 19.38 -17.52
CA ARG A 6 0.09 20.36 -16.42
C ARG A 6 -0.72 19.85 -15.23
N TYR A 7 -1.74 19.04 -15.49
CA TYR A 7 -2.65 18.53 -14.48
C TYR A 7 -2.61 17.00 -14.45
N LEU A 8 -2.82 16.42 -13.27
CA LEU A 8 -3.03 14.99 -13.12
C LEU A 8 -4.45 14.62 -13.59
N ASN A 9 -5.43 15.20 -12.89
CA ASN A 9 -6.85 15.08 -13.15
C ASN A 9 -7.49 16.45 -12.89
N ASN A 10 -8.11 17.04 -13.90
CA ASN A 10 -8.88 18.28 -13.74
C ASN A 10 -9.98 18.32 -14.82
N PRO A 11 -11.27 18.26 -14.43
CA PRO A 11 -12.37 18.22 -15.38
C PRO A 11 -12.60 19.56 -16.10
N ASP A 12 -12.12 20.67 -15.54
CA ASP A 12 -12.38 22.03 -16.02
C ASP A 12 -11.33 22.53 -17.02
N VAL A 13 -10.31 21.73 -17.34
CA VAL A 13 -9.25 22.09 -18.27
C VAL A 13 -9.28 21.22 -19.51
N HIS A 14 -8.66 21.71 -20.59
CA HIS A 14 -8.62 20.96 -21.84
C HIS A 14 -7.99 19.58 -21.64
N ARG A 15 -8.67 18.53 -22.13
CA ARG A 15 -8.23 17.13 -21.99
C ARG A 15 -6.75 16.90 -22.33
N ARG A 16 -6.23 17.65 -23.30
CA ARG A 16 -4.82 17.60 -23.76
C ARG A 16 -3.78 17.95 -22.68
N GLU A 17 -4.19 18.59 -21.58
CA GLU A 17 -3.36 19.04 -20.48
C GLU A 17 -3.41 18.12 -19.24
N CYS A 18 -4.31 17.13 -19.22
CA CYS A 18 -4.48 16.18 -18.12
C CYS A 18 -3.84 14.83 -18.43
N ALA A 19 -2.97 14.37 -17.53
CA ALA A 19 -2.28 13.09 -17.70
C ALA A 19 -3.23 11.89 -17.72
N LEU A 20 -4.23 11.85 -16.83
CA LEU A 20 -5.09 10.67 -16.70
C LEU A 20 -5.89 10.32 -17.97
N HIS A 21 -6.19 11.30 -18.83
CA HIS A 21 -6.86 11.01 -20.12
C HIS A 21 -5.98 10.26 -21.13
N HIS A 22 -4.67 10.18 -20.86
CA HIS A 22 -3.69 9.51 -21.71
C HIS A 22 -3.00 8.35 -20.99
N TYR A 23 -3.39 8.07 -19.75
CA TYR A 23 -2.80 7.02 -18.93
C TYR A 23 -3.44 5.68 -19.27
N ASN A 24 -2.60 4.65 -19.41
CA ASN A 24 -3.03 3.27 -19.60
C ASN A 24 -2.42 2.41 -18.47
N PRO A 25 -3.15 1.41 -17.95
CA PRO A 25 -2.61 0.42 -17.04
C PRO A 25 -1.43 -0.31 -17.72
N GLY A 26 -0.21 -0.05 -17.27
CA GLY A 26 1.04 -0.53 -17.89
C GLY A 26 2.05 0.58 -18.17
N ASN A 27 1.57 1.81 -18.33
CA ASN A 27 2.45 2.98 -18.38
C ASN A 27 2.94 3.36 -16.96
N ILE A 28 4.08 4.07 -16.90
CA ILE A 28 4.59 4.65 -15.65
C ILE A 28 4.24 6.13 -15.62
N LEU A 29 3.44 6.54 -14.62
CA LEU A 29 3.05 7.92 -14.40
C LEU A 29 3.93 8.56 -13.34
N VAL A 30 4.59 9.66 -13.69
CA VAL A 30 5.56 10.33 -12.84
C VAL A 30 5.24 11.81 -12.74
N GLN A 31 5.20 12.33 -11.53
CA GLN A 31 5.22 13.75 -11.26
C GLN A 31 6.68 14.24 -11.22
N SER A 32 6.93 15.39 -11.83
CA SER A 32 8.22 16.07 -11.83
C SER A 32 8.03 17.55 -11.51
N ARG A 33 9.03 18.19 -10.90
CA ARG A 33 8.98 19.63 -10.62
C ARG A 33 10.14 20.37 -11.28
N THR A 34 9.84 21.34 -12.13
CA THR A 34 10.84 22.20 -12.78
C THR A 34 10.59 23.64 -12.36
N GLY A 35 11.49 24.19 -11.55
CA GLY A 35 11.23 25.47 -10.87
C GLY A 35 9.98 25.37 -9.99
N THR A 36 9.09 26.36 -10.09
CA THR A 36 7.82 26.40 -9.36
C THR A 36 6.74 25.51 -9.97
N SER A 37 6.93 25.06 -11.21
CA SER A 37 5.91 24.31 -11.96
C SER A 37 5.97 22.81 -11.66
N VAL A 38 4.80 22.24 -11.37
CA VAL A 38 4.59 20.79 -11.30
C VAL A 38 4.10 20.31 -12.66
N GLY A 39 4.66 19.21 -13.15
CA GLY A 39 4.21 18.56 -14.38
C GLY A 39 4.19 17.05 -14.24
N TYR A 40 3.36 16.40 -15.04
CA TYR A 40 3.16 14.97 -15.06
C TYR A 40 3.65 14.40 -16.38
N ARG A 41 4.34 13.26 -16.34
CA ARG A 41 4.88 12.57 -17.51
C ARG A 41 4.40 11.13 -17.49
N ILE A 42 4.08 10.61 -18.68
CA ILE A 42 3.69 9.21 -18.88
C ILE A 42 4.77 8.58 -19.73
N TYR A 43 5.39 7.52 -19.20
CA TYR A 43 6.38 6.72 -19.91
C TYR A 43 5.75 5.40 -20.33
N LYS A 44 6.11 4.91 -21.52
CA LYS A 44 5.53 3.66 -22.06
C LYS A 44 5.94 2.44 -21.25
N ASN A 45 7.14 2.48 -20.70
CA ASN A 45 7.68 1.42 -19.87
C ASN A 45 8.71 1.98 -18.89
N LEU A 46 9.14 1.11 -17.99
CA LEU A 46 10.04 1.49 -16.92
C LEU A 46 11.47 1.80 -17.41
N ALA A 47 11.94 1.15 -18.47
CA ALA A 47 13.26 1.40 -19.04
C ALA A 47 13.37 2.82 -19.63
N GLU A 48 12.34 3.27 -20.34
CA GLU A 48 12.25 4.65 -20.86
C GLU A 48 12.29 5.67 -19.72
N MET A 49 11.50 5.43 -18.66
CA MET A 49 11.48 6.29 -17.47
C MET A 49 12.84 6.35 -16.80
N TYR A 50 13.47 5.19 -16.58
CA TYR A 50 14.78 5.08 -15.94
C TYR A 50 15.86 5.83 -16.74
N HIS A 51 15.90 5.67 -18.06
CA HIS A 51 16.85 6.39 -18.92
C HIS A 51 16.63 7.92 -18.86
N ALA A 52 15.38 8.37 -18.93
CA ALA A 52 15.05 9.80 -18.82
C ALA A 52 15.40 10.38 -17.44
N HIS A 53 15.26 9.60 -16.37
CA HIS A 53 15.56 9.99 -15.00
C HIS A 53 17.08 10.06 -14.73
N THR A 54 17.81 9.02 -15.14
CA THR A 54 19.25 8.89 -14.88
C THR A 54 20.11 9.81 -15.75
N SER A 55 19.65 10.17 -16.95
CA SER A 55 20.34 11.14 -17.82
C SER A 55 20.36 12.58 -17.29
N LEU A 56 19.53 12.90 -16.28
CA LEU A 56 19.53 14.21 -15.64
C LEU A 56 20.58 14.29 -14.54
N HIS A 57 21.17 15.47 -14.33
CA HIS A 57 22.01 15.74 -13.17
C HIS A 57 21.20 15.61 -11.87
N ALA A 58 21.81 15.11 -10.78
CA ALA A 58 21.13 14.79 -9.52
C ALA A 58 20.28 15.96 -8.95
N VAL A 59 20.76 17.20 -9.10
CA VAL A 59 20.04 18.41 -8.64
C VAL A 59 18.75 18.70 -9.39
N LYS A 60 18.57 18.13 -10.59
CA LYS A 60 17.37 18.28 -11.42
C LYS A 60 16.39 17.11 -11.24
N ARG A 61 16.74 16.10 -10.44
CA ARG A 61 15.93 14.91 -10.20
C ARG A 61 14.91 15.17 -9.10
N THR A 62 13.73 15.63 -9.49
CA THR A 62 12.60 15.93 -8.58
C THR A 62 11.39 15.07 -8.91
N PHE A 63 11.61 13.76 -9.06
CA PHE A 63 10.60 12.83 -9.55
C PHE A 63 9.94 12.03 -8.43
N SER A 64 8.62 11.89 -8.55
CA SER A 64 7.80 11.00 -7.74
C SER A 64 6.93 10.15 -8.66
N GLU A 65 6.90 8.85 -8.42
CA GLU A 65 5.86 7.99 -9.00
C GLU A 65 4.49 8.45 -8.50
N ILE A 66 3.51 8.51 -9.39
CA ILE A 66 2.10 8.66 -9.00
C ILE A 66 1.50 7.26 -8.94
N ILE A 67 1.23 6.82 -7.73
CA ILE A 67 0.58 5.56 -7.43
C ILE A 67 -0.92 5.81 -7.47
N MET A 68 -1.61 5.13 -8.38
CA MET A 68 -3.06 5.13 -8.50
C MET A 68 -3.65 3.95 -7.72
N GLU A 69 -4.98 3.91 -7.59
CA GLU A 69 -5.67 2.74 -7.06
C GLU A 69 -5.38 1.49 -7.89
N GLY A 70 -5.25 0.35 -7.20
CA GLY A 70 -4.93 -0.95 -7.81
C GLY A 70 -3.66 -1.60 -7.26
N PRO A 71 -3.21 -2.68 -7.92
CA PRO A 71 -2.12 -3.52 -7.42
C PRO A 71 -0.82 -2.75 -7.20
N GLN A 72 -0.28 -2.81 -5.99
CA GLN A 72 0.92 -2.07 -5.61
C GLN A 72 1.79 -2.85 -4.63
N LYS A 73 3.09 -2.59 -4.64
CA LYS A 73 4.00 -3.14 -3.63
C LYS A 73 3.73 -2.53 -2.27
N PHE A 74 3.98 -3.33 -1.23
CA PHE A 74 3.96 -2.81 0.13
C PHE A 74 5.14 -1.85 0.36
N ARG A 75 4.86 -0.73 1.03
CA ARG A 75 5.83 0.29 1.39
C ARG A 75 5.56 0.82 2.78
N LEU A 76 6.57 1.42 3.42
CA LEU A 76 6.40 2.30 4.58
C LEU A 76 7.11 3.62 4.30
N ASP A 77 6.54 4.72 4.78
CA ASP A 77 7.20 6.02 4.87
C ASP A 77 7.40 6.34 6.36
N ILE A 78 8.63 6.64 6.75
CA ILE A 78 9.03 6.80 8.15
C ILE A 78 9.60 8.20 8.31
N ASP A 79 8.82 9.09 8.91
CA ASP A 79 9.11 10.52 9.10
C ASP A 79 10.09 10.78 10.25
N THR A 80 11.05 9.89 10.45
CA THR A 80 12.17 10.08 11.36
C THR A 80 13.44 9.41 10.85
N HIS A 81 14.59 9.94 11.28
CA HIS A 81 15.87 9.32 11.02
C HIS A 81 16.23 8.34 12.14
N ILE A 82 16.12 7.05 11.84
CA ILE A 82 16.60 5.95 12.68
C ILE A 82 18.13 5.93 12.63
N ARG A 83 18.78 6.42 13.68
CA ARG A 83 20.25 6.53 13.77
C ARG A 83 20.92 5.23 14.16
N ASP A 84 20.29 4.46 15.04
CA ASP A 84 20.86 3.21 15.55
C ASP A 84 20.59 2.07 14.55
N PRO A 85 21.64 1.42 13.99
CA PRO A 85 21.47 0.28 13.10
C PRO A 85 20.69 -0.88 13.75
N SER A 86 20.76 -1.03 15.08
CA SER A 86 20.02 -2.05 15.81
C SER A 86 18.50 -1.80 15.79
N ASP A 87 18.08 -0.53 15.85
CA ASP A 87 16.67 -0.14 15.73
C ASP A 87 16.14 -0.40 14.32
N MET A 88 16.93 -0.07 13.29
CA MET A 88 16.60 -0.41 11.90
C MET A 88 16.49 -1.94 11.72
N ALA A 89 17.38 -2.72 12.34
CA ALA A 89 17.31 -4.17 12.32
C ALA A 89 16.06 -4.71 13.03
N ILE A 90 15.62 -4.10 14.13
CA ILE A 90 14.37 -4.45 14.82
C ILE A 90 13.15 -4.15 13.93
N LEU A 91 13.16 -3.02 13.23
CA LEU A 91 12.13 -2.66 12.26
C LEU A 91 12.03 -3.68 11.13
N VAL A 92 13.14 -3.93 10.42
CA VAL A 92 13.21 -4.92 9.34
C VAL A 92 12.77 -6.30 9.82
N ARG A 93 13.25 -6.73 10.99
CA ARG A 93 12.85 -8.01 11.59
C ARG A 93 11.35 -8.07 11.89
N THR A 94 10.75 -6.96 12.32
CA THR A 94 9.31 -6.89 12.61
C THR A 94 8.49 -6.97 11.34
N ILE A 95 8.88 -6.24 10.28
CA ILE A 95 8.27 -6.34 8.94
C ILE A 95 8.35 -7.79 8.44
N THR A 96 9.54 -8.38 8.46
CA THR A 96 9.77 -9.77 8.02
C THR A 96 8.91 -10.77 8.79
N LYS A 97 8.79 -10.62 10.11
CA LYS A 97 7.94 -11.49 10.94
C LYS A 97 6.45 -11.35 10.62
N VAL A 98 5.99 -10.14 10.33
CA VAL A 98 4.60 -9.91 9.89
C VAL A 98 4.36 -10.59 8.55
N LEU A 99 5.21 -10.32 7.56
CA LEU A 99 5.04 -10.87 6.21
C LEU A 99 5.18 -12.39 6.17
N LYS A 100 6.10 -12.99 6.93
CA LYS A 100 6.16 -14.46 7.09
C LYS A 100 4.94 -15.03 7.81
N GLY A 101 4.31 -14.26 8.69
CA GLY A 101 3.08 -14.67 9.33
C GLY A 101 1.88 -14.71 8.37
N ILE A 102 1.87 -13.82 7.38
CA ILE A 102 0.88 -13.78 6.30
C ILE A 102 1.21 -14.83 5.24
N LEU A 103 2.49 -14.96 4.86
CA LEU A 103 3.00 -15.85 3.82
C LEU A 103 4.18 -16.70 4.34
N PRO A 104 3.92 -17.84 5.01
CA PRO A 104 4.96 -18.63 5.68
C PRO A 104 6.07 -19.17 4.80
N TRP A 105 5.76 -19.45 3.53
CA TRP A 105 6.68 -20.02 2.55
C TRP A 105 7.56 -18.95 1.87
N TRP A 106 7.31 -17.67 2.11
CA TRP A 106 7.98 -16.58 1.41
C TRP A 106 9.07 -15.91 2.28
N VAL A 107 10.19 -15.54 1.65
CA VAL A 107 11.29 -14.85 2.32
C VAL A 107 11.33 -13.39 1.86
N PRO A 108 10.95 -12.43 2.72
CA PRO A 108 11.00 -11.03 2.36
C PRO A 108 12.41 -10.53 2.15
N ARG A 109 12.62 -9.94 0.98
CA ARG A 109 13.65 -8.93 0.80
C ARG A 109 13.07 -7.58 1.18
N VAL A 110 13.87 -6.74 1.82
CA VAL A 110 13.47 -5.41 2.29
C VAL A 110 14.43 -4.40 1.70
N LEU A 111 13.92 -3.47 0.90
CA LEU A 111 14.68 -2.33 0.41
C LEU A 111 14.48 -1.18 1.38
N VAL A 112 15.56 -0.72 1.99
CA VAL A 112 15.56 0.47 2.84
C VAL A 112 16.22 1.59 2.08
N TYR A 113 15.50 2.70 1.93
CA TYR A 113 16.00 3.92 1.33
C TYR A 113 16.25 4.96 2.42
N ASN A 114 17.46 5.53 2.43
CA ASN A 114 17.83 6.63 3.32
C ASN A 114 17.56 7.97 2.64
N ILE A 115 16.94 8.89 3.39
CA ILE A 115 16.64 10.27 2.97
C ILE A 115 17.10 11.25 4.03
N VAL A 116 18.30 11.08 4.63
CA VAL A 116 18.96 11.92 5.66
C VAL A 116 18.14 12.15 6.94
N SER A 117 16.89 12.61 6.83
CA SER A 117 15.93 12.87 7.90
C SER A 117 14.81 11.83 7.99
N SER A 118 14.66 10.94 7.01
CA SER A 118 13.55 9.98 6.93
C SER A 118 13.98 8.71 6.21
N HIS A 119 13.15 7.68 6.27
CA HIS A 119 13.36 6.42 5.58
C HIS A 119 12.14 6.02 4.76
N HIS A 120 12.36 5.51 3.55
CA HIS A 120 11.30 4.81 2.83
C HIS A 120 11.66 3.33 2.78
N ILE A 121 10.68 2.45 3.01
CA ILE A 121 10.86 1.01 2.89
C ILE A 121 9.98 0.49 1.76
N VAL A 122 10.51 -0.41 0.93
CA VAL A 122 9.77 -1.11 -0.12
C VAL A 122 10.01 -2.60 -0.01
N ILE A 123 8.95 -3.39 -0.16
CA ILE A 123 9.01 -4.85 -0.17
C ILE A 123 8.84 -5.34 -1.60
N PRO A 124 9.94 -5.66 -2.31
CA PRO A 124 9.84 -6.20 -3.66
C PRO A 124 9.31 -7.63 -3.66
N GLY A 125 8.79 -8.05 -4.82
CA GLY A 125 8.31 -9.41 -5.05
C GLY A 125 6.93 -9.71 -4.46
N LEU A 126 6.32 -8.78 -3.70
CA LEU A 126 4.93 -8.85 -3.27
C LEU A 126 4.12 -7.69 -3.82
N SER A 127 2.88 -7.97 -4.20
CA SER A 127 1.87 -6.95 -4.50
C SER A 127 0.63 -7.17 -3.65
N MET A 128 -0.02 -6.08 -3.31
CA MET A 128 -1.32 -6.04 -2.63
C MET A 128 -2.32 -5.41 -3.57
N GLU A 129 -3.57 -5.87 -3.53
CA GLU A 129 -4.61 -5.49 -4.48
C GLU A 129 -4.96 -3.99 -4.41
N THR A 130 -4.98 -3.43 -3.20
CA THR A 130 -5.41 -2.05 -2.93
C THR A 130 -4.50 -1.33 -1.95
N SER A 131 -4.62 0.00 -1.86
CA SER A 131 -3.95 0.76 -0.81
C SER A 131 -4.44 0.39 0.59
N GLY A 132 -5.71 -0.03 0.71
CA GLY A 132 -6.31 -0.52 1.96
C GLY A 132 -5.60 -1.74 2.53
N CYS A 133 -5.23 -2.70 1.67
CA CYS A 133 -4.46 -3.87 2.06
C CYS A 133 -3.08 -3.49 2.59
N CYS A 134 -2.40 -2.55 1.92
CA CYS A 134 -1.13 -1.99 2.41
C CYS A 134 -1.31 -1.33 3.78
N HIS A 135 -2.35 -0.53 3.94
CA HIS A 135 -2.66 0.15 5.19
C HIS A 135 -2.88 -0.83 6.35
N MET A 136 -3.60 -1.94 6.13
CA MET A 136 -3.78 -2.99 7.14
C MET A 136 -2.45 -3.60 7.58
N VAL A 137 -1.58 -3.97 6.64
CA VAL A 137 -0.26 -4.54 6.97
C VAL A 137 0.61 -3.53 7.71
N ALA A 138 0.60 -2.27 7.30
CA ALA A 138 1.30 -1.19 8.00
C ALA A 138 0.81 -1.02 9.44
N THR A 139 -0.50 -1.07 9.67
CA THR A 139 -1.12 -0.98 11.00
C THR A 139 -0.65 -2.12 11.91
N ILE A 140 -0.58 -3.35 11.37
CA ILE A 140 -0.11 -4.52 12.13
C ILE A 140 1.38 -4.36 12.50
N ILE A 141 2.20 -3.87 11.57
CA ILE A 141 3.62 -3.58 11.80
C ILE A 141 3.76 -2.50 12.87
N GLN A 142 3.07 -1.37 12.73
CA GLN A 142 3.09 -0.25 13.69
C GLN A 142 2.73 -0.73 15.10
N HIS A 143 1.64 -1.47 15.25
CA HIS A 143 1.21 -1.99 16.55
C HIS A 143 2.25 -2.95 17.18
N LYS A 144 2.90 -3.80 16.39
CA LYS A 144 3.97 -4.69 16.88
C LYS A 144 5.26 -3.93 17.21
N LEU A 145 5.55 -2.84 16.50
CA LEU A 145 6.68 -1.96 16.78
C LEU A 145 6.47 -1.13 18.02
N TYR A 146 5.26 -0.67 18.32
CA TYR A 146 4.97 0.17 19.48
C TYR A 146 5.46 -0.44 20.80
N ARG A 147 5.51 -1.77 20.90
CA ARG A 147 6.03 -2.48 22.08
C ARG A 147 7.55 -2.50 22.22
N LYS A 148 8.28 -2.15 21.17
CA LYS A 148 9.75 -2.28 21.08
C LYS A 148 10.43 -0.94 20.77
N LEU A 149 9.85 -0.19 19.84
CA LEU A 149 10.32 1.08 19.30
C LEU A 149 9.13 2.04 19.13
N PRO A 150 8.56 2.59 20.23
CA PRO A 150 7.43 3.51 20.16
C PRO A 150 7.70 4.69 19.21
N TYR A 151 8.89 5.30 19.31
CA TYR A 151 9.26 6.47 18.50
C TYR A 151 9.29 6.17 16.98
N VAL A 152 9.64 4.93 16.58
CA VAL A 152 9.59 4.52 15.17
C VAL A 152 8.15 4.25 14.75
N ALA A 153 7.36 3.61 15.60
CA ALA A 153 5.96 3.32 15.34
C ALA A 153 5.15 4.61 15.12
N ASP A 154 5.38 5.64 15.95
CA ASP A 154 4.75 6.95 15.82
C ASP A 154 5.16 7.69 14.56
N ALA A 155 6.37 7.42 14.06
CA ALA A 155 6.89 8.05 12.85
C ALA A 155 6.47 7.36 11.54
N ILE A 156 5.71 6.24 11.59
CA ILE A 156 5.17 5.63 10.37
C ILE A 156 4.03 6.51 9.85
N ASP A 157 4.23 7.13 8.68
CA ASP A 157 3.19 7.94 8.03
C ASP A 157 2.15 7.03 7.39
N MET A 158 0.99 6.92 8.06
CA MET A 158 -0.15 6.15 7.57
C MET A 158 -0.96 6.89 6.50
N GLY A 159 -0.74 8.20 6.33
CA GLY A 159 -1.40 9.04 5.33
C GLY A 159 -0.98 8.76 3.89
N VAL A 160 0.06 7.94 3.69
CA VAL A 160 0.55 7.55 2.36
C VAL A 160 -0.32 6.49 1.66
N TYR A 161 -1.29 5.88 2.36
CA TYR A 161 -2.19 4.86 1.80
C TYR A 161 -3.54 5.45 1.39
N LYS A 162 -3.54 6.24 0.33
CA LYS A 162 -4.75 6.83 -0.29
C LYS A 162 -4.78 6.52 -1.79
N GLY A 163 -5.94 6.64 -2.41
CA GLY A 163 -6.15 6.24 -3.81
C GLY A 163 -5.34 7.01 -4.87
N THR A 164 -4.67 8.10 -4.49
CA THR A 164 -3.64 8.73 -5.32
C THR A 164 -2.51 9.27 -4.45
N GLN A 165 -1.32 8.68 -4.58
CA GLN A 165 -0.16 9.03 -3.76
C GLN A 165 1.06 9.32 -4.64
N ALA A 166 1.77 10.41 -4.33
CA ALA A 166 3.10 10.64 -4.89
C ALA A 166 4.16 9.95 -4.01
N PHE A 167 5.00 9.10 -4.60
CA PHE A 167 6.09 8.43 -3.89
C PHE A 167 7.43 8.73 -4.56
N ARG A 168 8.35 9.34 -3.82
CA ARG A 168 9.62 9.84 -4.35
C ARG A 168 10.46 8.70 -4.94
N LEU A 169 10.99 8.90 -6.14
CA LEU A 169 11.87 7.93 -6.79
C LEU A 169 13.28 7.94 -6.16
N GLU A 170 13.98 6.81 -6.29
CA GLU A 170 15.41 6.73 -5.98
C GLU A 170 16.22 7.73 -6.81
N GLY A 171 17.24 8.34 -6.23
CA GLY A 171 18.01 9.43 -6.82
C GLY A 171 17.25 10.75 -6.96
N SER A 172 16.02 10.85 -6.49
CA SER A 172 15.25 12.10 -6.49
C SER A 172 15.28 12.81 -5.14
N THR A 173 15.10 14.13 -5.19
CA THR A 173 14.94 15.01 -4.03
C THR A 173 13.65 15.84 -4.13
N LYS A 174 13.27 16.50 -3.03
CA LYS A 174 12.20 17.51 -3.07
C LYS A 174 12.75 18.79 -3.68
N HIS A 175 11.88 19.60 -4.27
CA HIS A 175 12.28 20.87 -4.85
C HIS A 175 13.01 21.77 -3.84
N MET A 176 14.16 22.32 -4.24
CA MET A 176 15.04 23.16 -3.40
C MET A 176 15.51 22.45 -2.12
N GLN A 177 15.68 21.12 -2.16
CA GLN A 177 16.28 20.36 -1.08
C GLN A 177 17.51 19.60 -1.58
N TYR A 178 18.40 19.27 -0.65
CA TYR A 178 19.67 18.58 -0.91
C TYR A 178 19.71 17.22 -0.20
N ARG A 179 18.55 16.57 -0.08
CA ARG A 179 18.40 15.23 0.50
C ARG A 179 17.82 14.29 -0.54
N TRP A 180 18.69 13.52 -1.16
CA TRP A 180 18.31 12.53 -2.16
C TRP A 180 17.92 11.22 -1.48
N LYS A 181 17.00 10.50 -2.10
CA LYS A 181 16.59 9.17 -1.68
C LYS A 181 17.51 8.15 -2.36
N TYR A 182 18.37 7.47 -1.61
CA TYR A 182 19.19 6.36 -2.12
C TYR A 182 18.93 5.10 -1.30
N LEU A 183 19.27 3.94 -1.84
CA LEU A 183 19.34 2.74 -1.01
C LEU A 183 20.36 2.97 0.12
N VAL A 184 20.10 2.35 1.28
CA VAL A 184 21.08 2.35 2.37
C VAL A 184 22.42 1.85 1.86
N ASP A 185 23.49 2.49 2.32
CA ASP A 185 24.88 2.25 1.93
C ASP A 185 25.23 2.57 0.46
N THR A 186 24.34 3.23 -0.28
CA THR A 186 24.62 3.74 -1.63
C THR A 186 24.50 5.25 -1.73
N GLN A 187 25.15 5.84 -2.74
CA GLN A 187 25.05 7.26 -3.08
C GLN A 187 24.71 7.49 -4.56
N GLU A 188 24.38 6.40 -5.26
CA GLU A 188 24.10 6.38 -6.68
C GLU A 188 22.76 5.69 -6.93
N ILE A 189 22.18 5.97 -8.09
CA ILE A 189 20.97 5.26 -8.54
C ILE A 189 21.38 3.83 -8.88
N SER A 190 20.67 2.89 -8.30
CA SER A 190 20.83 1.46 -8.57
C SER A 190 20.62 1.12 -10.05
N THR A 191 21.14 -0.03 -10.49
CA THR A 191 20.88 -0.56 -11.84
C THR A 191 19.39 -0.62 -12.15
N LEU A 192 19.02 -0.64 -13.43
CA LEU A 192 17.63 -0.72 -13.86
C LEU A 192 16.86 -1.83 -13.12
N GLU A 193 17.45 -3.03 -12.99
CA GLU A 193 16.80 -4.18 -12.33
C GLU A 193 16.48 -3.90 -10.85
N THR A 194 17.45 -3.44 -10.07
CA THR A 194 17.23 -3.07 -8.66
C THR A 194 16.29 -1.85 -8.54
N PHE A 195 16.38 -0.90 -9.47
CA PHE A 195 15.48 0.24 -9.49
C PHE A 195 14.02 -0.20 -9.72
N LYS A 196 13.76 -1.22 -10.57
CA LYS A 196 12.40 -1.76 -10.74
C LYS A 196 11.79 -2.27 -9.45
N GLU A 197 12.61 -2.84 -8.58
CA GLU A 197 12.16 -3.36 -7.30
C GLU A 197 11.61 -2.26 -6.40
N GLY A 198 12.16 -1.05 -6.49
CA GLY A 198 11.73 0.15 -5.74
C GLY A 198 10.49 0.87 -6.28
N ILE A 199 10.05 0.58 -7.50
CA ILE A 199 8.86 1.18 -8.12
C ILE A 199 7.60 0.49 -7.62
N ILE A 200 6.68 1.24 -7.02
CA ILE A 200 5.58 0.73 -6.24
C ILE A 200 4.48 0.12 -7.12
N GLY A 201 4.12 0.79 -8.21
CA GLY A 201 3.15 0.32 -9.19
C GLY A 201 3.70 -0.73 -10.16
N TYR A 202 5.03 -0.97 -10.17
CA TYR A 202 5.63 -2.01 -11.01
C TYR A 202 5.51 -3.38 -10.34
N THR A 203 4.35 -4.02 -10.52
CA THR A 203 3.97 -5.29 -9.87
C THR A 203 4.15 -6.52 -10.77
N ILE A 204 4.69 -6.36 -11.98
CA ILE A 204 4.97 -7.49 -12.89
C ILE A 204 5.92 -8.48 -12.19
N GLY A 205 5.50 -9.74 -12.13
CA GLY A 205 6.25 -10.82 -11.46
C GLY A 205 6.17 -10.81 -9.93
N CYS A 206 5.44 -9.87 -9.31
CA CYS A 206 5.19 -9.90 -7.88
C CYS A 206 4.11 -10.95 -7.57
N LYS A 207 4.28 -11.65 -6.45
CA LYS A 207 3.22 -12.48 -5.89
C LYS A 207 2.15 -11.59 -5.28
N GLN A 208 0.93 -11.69 -5.78
CA GLN A 208 -0.21 -11.04 -5.15
C GLN A 208 -0.55 -11.74 -3.83
N VAL A 209 -0.65 -10.94 -2.77
CA VAL A 209 -1.07 -11.38 -1.44
C VAL A 209 -2.59 -11.37 -1.38
N ASP A 210 -3.18 -12.45 -0.89
CA ASP A 210 -4.61 -12.52 -0.66
C ASP A 210 -5.00 -11.60 0.52
N THR A 211 -6.06 -10.82 0.33
CA THR A 211 -6.63 -9.99 1.40
C THR A 211 -7.05 -10.84 2.60
N ASP A 212 -7.57 -12.05 2.34
CA ASP A 212 -8.00 -12.96 3.40
C ASP A 212 -6.82 -13.47 4.23
N ASP A 213 -5.63 -13.66 3.64
CA ASP A 213 -4.41 -14.02 4.38
C ASP A 213 -3.97 -12.89 5.32
N ILE A 214 -4.05 -11.63 4.85
CA ILE A 214 -3.72 -10.45 5.66
C ILE A 214 -4.68 -10.36 6.85
N VAL A 215 -5.97 -10.53 6.60
CA VAL A 215 -6.99 -10.48 7.64
C VAL A 215 -6.82 -11.64 8.62
N ALA A 216 -6.69 -12.88 8.15
CA ALA A 216 -6.46 -14.06 8.98
C ALA A 216 -5.29 -13.84 9.95
N TYR A 217 -4.19 -13.25 9.48
CA TYR A 217 -3.06 -12.87 10.31
C TYR A 217 -3.40 -11.75 11.31
N ALA A 218 -4.07 -10.68 10.85
CA ALA A 218 -4.41 -9.52 11.67
C ALA A 218 -5.27 -9.87 12.89
N VAL A 219 -6.28 -10.73 12.70
CA VAL A 219 -7.16 -11.20 13.78
C VAL A 219 -6.65 -12.45 14.49
N ASN A 220 -5.48 -12.99 14.09
CA ASN A 220 -4.88 -14.21 14.65
C ASN A 220 -5.82 -15.43 14.54
N ILE A 221 -6.51 -15.56 13.39
CA ILE A 221 -7.52 -16.61 13.14
C ILE A 221 -6.99 -17.58 12.10
N SER A 222 -6.47 -18.70 12.55
CA SER A 222 -5.98 -19.82 11.74
C SER A 222 -7.08 -20.65 11.04
N ARG A 223 -8.23 -20.08 10.69
CA ARG A 223 -9.33 -20.84 10.04
C ARG A 223 -10.15 -20.01 9.04
N VAL A 224 -9.95 -20.36 7.77
CA VAL A 224 -10.81 -20.34 6.56
C VAL A 224 -12.09 -19.49 6.63
N TYR A 225 -12.19 -18.53 5.70
CA TYR A 225 -13.39 -17.72 5.45
C TYR A 225 -13.77 -17.85 3.97
N SER A 226 -15.08 -17.85 3.69
CA SER A 226 -15.60 -17.64 2.33
C SER A 226 -16.13 -16.20 2.25
N PRO A 227 -15.64 -15.37 1.30
CA PRO A 227 -16.15 -14.02 1.12
C PRO A 227 -17.63 -14.00 0.75
N VAL A 228 -18.34 -12.97 1.21
CA VAL A 228 -19.71 -12.68 0.76
C VAL A 228 -19.62 -11.75 -0.44
N GLU A 229 -19.80 -12.29 -1.64
CA GLU A 229 -20.15 -11.44 -2.77
C GLU A 229 -21.54 -10.84 -2.49
N THR A 230 -21.60 -9.52 -2.38
CA THR A 230 -22.83 -8.76 -2.56
C THR A 230 -23.17 -8.83 -4.03
N MET A 231 -23.99 -9.81 -4.41
CA MET A 231 -24.48 -9.90 -5.77
C MET A 231 -25.37 -8.71 -6.13
N ASP A 232 -25.26 -8.37 -7.40
CA ASP A 232 -25.82 -7.23 -8.11
C ASP A 232 -27.29 -6.93 -7.82
N ARG A 233 -27.61 -5.63 -7.85
CA ARG A 233 -28.94 -5.04 -7.59
C ARG A 233 -30.03 -5.40 -8.61
N HIS A 234 -29.89 -6.46 -9.40
CA HIS A 234 -30.77 -6.73 -10.56
C HIS A 234 -31.52 -8.07 -10.53
N SER A 235 -31.33 -8.93 -9.52
CA SER A 235 -32.22 -10.07 -9.30
C SER A 235 -33.16 -9.78 -8.12
N GLY A 236 -34.47 -9.86 -8.37
CA GLY A 236 -35.55 -9.56 -7.42
C GLY A 236 -35.68 -10.55 -6.25
N GLU A 237 -34.60 -11.19 -5.81
CA GLU A 237 -34.60 -12.06 -4.64
C GLU A 237 -34.09 -11.31 -3.40
N ARG A 238 -34.94 -11.27 -2.37
CA ARG A 238 -34.61 -10.75 -1.03
C ARG A 238 -33.51 -11.60 -0.41
N HIS A 239 -32.25 -11.30 -0.71
CA HIS A 239 -31.15 -11.83 0.08
C HIS A 239 -30.97 -10.99 1.34
N THR A 240 -31.15 -11.67 2.47
CA THR A 240 -30.95 -11.16 3.84
C THR A 240 -29.58 -10.49 3.98
N ILE A 241 -29.60 -9.16 3.91
CA ILE A 241 -28.59 -8.28 4.50
C ILE A 241 -28.41 -8.76 5.94
N MET A 242 -27.20 -9.17 6.33
CA MET A 242 -26.92 -9.45 7.73
C MET A 242 -27.31 -8.21 8.52
N ASP A 243 -28.27 -8.34 9.43
CA ASP A 243 -28.78 -7.24 10.23
C ASP A 243 -27.63 -6.59 11.01
N THR A 244 -27.15 -5.44 10.52
CA THR A 244 -26.03 -4.72 11.15
C THR A 244 -26.39 -4.22 12.54
N SER A 245 -27.69 -4.14 12.87
CA SER A 245 -28.14 -3.84 14.24
C SER A 245 -27.85 -4.97 15.23
N ALA A 246 -27.43 -6.16 14.77
CA ALA A 246 -26.98 -7.25 15.62
C ALA A 246 -25.50 -7.13 16.03
N PHE A 247 -24.81 -6.06 15.64
CA PHE A 247 -23.39 -5.86 15.90
C PHE A 247 -23.08 -4.48 16.48
N THR A 248 -22.04 -4.43 17.31
CA THR A 248 -21.37 -3.21 17.73
C THR A 248 -19.95 -3.19 17.19
N VAL A 249 -19.45 -1.99 16.89
CA VAL A 249 -18.07 -1.82 16.44
C VAL A 249 -17.14 -2.00 17.64
N ARG A 250 -16.33 -3.06 17.63
CA ARG A 250 -15.30 -3.29 18.63
C ARG A 250 -14.04 -2.47 18.35
N LYS A 251 -13.57 -2.52 17.10
CA LYS A 251 -12.30 -1.89 16.70
C LYS A 251 -12.27 -1.59 15.21
N ARG A 252 -11.66 -0.48 14.81
CA ARG A 252 -11.35 -0.18 13.39
C ARG A 252 -9.84 -0.24 13.17
N MET A 253 -9.43 -0.81 12.04
CA MET A 253 -8.03 -1.00 11.62
C MET A 253 -7.93 -0.76 10.11
N GLY A 254 -7.73 0.50 9.70
CA GLY A 254 -7.84 0.88 8.29
C GLY A 254 -9.25 0.63 7.77
N ASP A 255 -9.35 -0.07 6.64
CA ASP A 255 -10.63 -0.44 6.02
C ASP A 255 -11.32 -1.64 6.71
N MET A 256 -10.66 -2.25 7.70
CA MET A 256 -11.23 -3.34 8.48
C MET A 256 -11.93 -2.84 9.74
N THR A 257 -13.19 -3.26 9.94
CA THR A 257 -13.95 -3.02 11.17
C THR A 257 -14.25 -4.34 11.85
N ILE A 258 -13.67 -4.58 13.03
CA ILE A 258 -13.99 -5.74 13.87
C ILE A 258 -15.28 -5.42 14.63
N LEU A 259 -16.22 -6.36 14.57
CA LEU A 259 -17.55 -6.26 15.14
C LEU A 259 -17.72 -7.28 16.27
N ASP A 260 -18.24 -6.85 17.40
CA ASP A 260 -18.76 -7.74 18.45
C ASP A 260 -20.26 -7.92 18.21
N ARG A 261 -20.74 -9.17 18.30
CA ARG A 261 -22.16 -9.46 18.15
C ARG A 261 -22.87 -9.18 19.47
N ILE A 262 -23.93 -8.38 19.42
CA ILE A 262 -24.71 -7.99 20.61
C ILE A 262 -25.87 -8.94 20.91
N ARG A 263 -26.34 -9.70 19.91
CA ARG A 263 -27.41 -10.69 20.08
C ARG A 263 -27.23 -11.89 19.15
N PRO A 264 -27.68 -13.08 19.57
CA PRO A 264 -27.82 -14.24 18.70
C PRO A 264 -28.48 -13.86 17.38
N SER A 265 -27.84 -14.17 16.27
CA SER A 265 -28.39 -13.89 14.96
C SER A 265 -27.93 -14.91 13.94
N TYR A 266 -28.86 -15.27 13.06
CA TYR A 266 -28.63 -16.24 12.02
C TYR A 266 -27.70 -15.69 10.95
N CYS A 267 -26.68 -16.45 10.58
CA CYS A 267 -25.84 -16.15 9.44
C CYS A 267 -26.28 -16.99 8.24
N SER A 268 -26.72 -16.29 7.21
CA SER A 268 -27.12 -16.87 5.91
C SER A 268 -25.97 -17.55 5.16
N LYS A 269 -24.72 -17.42 5.62
CA LYS A 269 -23.55 -18.00 4.95
C LYS A 269 -23.12 -19.34 5.53
N CYS A 270 -22.97 -19.42 6.85
CA CYS A 270 -22.63 -20.69 7.50
C CYS A 270 -23.88 -21.49 7.90
N MET A 271 -25.08 -20.96 7.62
CA MET A 271 -26.38 -21.54 7.95
C MET A 271 -26.54 -21.87 9.44
N ARG A 272 -25.95 -21.05 10.32
CA ARG A 272 -25.99 -21.21 11.78
C ARG A 272 -26.32 -19.91 12.48
N THR A 273 -26.92 -20.03 13.65
CA THR A 273 -27.02 -18.94 14.62
C THR A 273 -25.68 -18.77 15.32
N HIS A 274 -25.26 -17.52 15.47
CA HIS A 274 -24.05 -17.17 16.21
C HIS A 274 -24.44 -16.38 17.46
N ASP A 275 -23.98 -16.83 18.62
CA ASP A 275 -24.33 -16.18 19.89
C ASP A 275 -23.29 -15.14 20.32
N HIS A 276 -22.00 -15.46 20.18
CA HIS A 276 -20.89 -14.62 20.67
C HIS A 276 -19.73 -14.47 19.66
N GLU A 277 -19.98 -14.81 18.40
CA GLU A 277 -18.90 -14.85 17.41
C GLU A 277 -18.73 -13.49 16.74
N ASN A 278 -17.52 -12.95 16.91
CA ASN A 278 -17.10 -11.70 16.28
C ASN A 278 -17.13 -11.86 14.76
N ALA A 279 -17.70 -10.86 14.09
CA ALA A 279 -17.59 -10.67 12.66
C ALA A 279 -16.54 -9.59 12.39
N TYR A 280 -16.15 -9.43 11.15
CA TYR A 280 -15.45 -8.22 10.73
C TYR A 280 -15.98 -7.78 9.38
N MET A 281 -15.81 -6.50 9.10
CA MET A 281 -16.09 -5.90 7.81
C MET A 281 -14.78 -5.45 7.16
N VAL A 282 -14.68 -5.59 5.84
CA VAL A 282 -13.64 -4.92 5.04
C VAL A 282 -14.38 -4.12 3.97
N GLY A 283 -14.31 -2.79 4.04
CA GLY A 283 -15.20 -1.94 3.26
C GLY A 283 -16.68 -2.17 3.64
N ASP A 284 -17.50 -2.58 2.68
CA ASP A 284 -18.92 -2.89 2.84
C ASP A 284 -19.22 -4.40 3.01
N ARG A 285 -18.21 -5.26 2.90
CA ARG A 285 -18.36 -6.72 2.99
C ARG A 285 -18.25 -7.19 4.43
N ILE A 286 -19.25 -7.93 4.92
CA ILE A 286 -19.22 -8.61 6.22
C ILE A 286 -18.71 -10.04 6.07
N TYR A 287 -17.79 -10.44 6.94
CA TYR A 287 -17.18 -11.77 6.96
C TYR A 287 -17.60 -12.55 8.21
N CYS A 288 -18.04 -13.79 7.99
CA CYS A 288 -18.46 -14.72 9.04
C CYS A 288 -17.37 -15.78 9.31
N ARG A 289 -17.00 -15.91 10.59
CA ARG A 289 -15.96 -16.82 11.11
C ARG A 289 -16.17 -18.33 10.93
N ARG A 290 -17.35 -18.78 10.50
CA ARG A 290 -17.65 -20.22 10.34
C ARG A 290 -18.06 -20.64 8.92
N SER A 291 -17.91 -19.78 7.92
CA SER A 291 -18.38 -20.02 6.54
C SER A 291 -17.52 -20.98 5.69
N GLY A 292 -16.65 -21.80 6.30
CA GLY A 292 -15.71 -22.69 5.60
C GLY A 292 -15.65 -24.11 6.14
N ARG A 293 -16.80 -24.76 6.36
CA ARG A 293 -16.89 -26.22 6.57
C ARG A 293 -17.80 -26.84 5.55
#